data_AF-A0A7S2XI80-F1
#
_entry.id   AF-A0A7S2XI80-F1
#
_cell.length_a   1.000
_cell.length_b   1.000
_cell.length_c   1.000
_cell.angle_alpha   90.00
_cell.angle_beta   90.00
_cell.angle_gamma   90.00
#
_symmetry.space_group_name_H-M   'P 1'
#
loop_
_entity.id
_entity.type
_entity.pdbx_description
1 polymer ?
#
loop_
_entity_poly.entity_id
_entity_poly.type
_entity_poly.pdbx_seq_one_letter_code
_entity_poly.pdbx_strand_id
1 'polypeptide(L)'
;RKVVYGIQLTHSSYSIRIHCIILQPNKCSITMKLIVTDDVQLEVPEEMLRLILSHLDVPALVQKKAVCHLWQTLCTSLIDHKAPVPRKAFETRDELQDAVAKYARYAAIDAEEFAATYGWPINTWDVSRVQDFSYVFHRKVMFNEAIDSWDVSNALTMGRMFEGAKCFNQDISSWDTSRVRNFHCMFRGASAFN
;
A
#
# COMPACT_ATOMS: atom_id res chain seq x y z
N ARG A 1 -6.60 23.10 6.49
CA ARG A 1 -5.53 23.38 5.51
C ARG A 1 -5.67 22.37 4.39
N LYS A 2 -5.79 22.81 3.12
CA LYS A 2 -5.80 21.88 1.97
C LYS A 2 -4.37 21.37 1.79
N VAL A 3 -4.17 20.06 1.88
CA VAL A 3 -2.89 19.43 1.53
C VAL A 3 -3.07 18.82 0.14
N VAL A 4 -2.18 19.17 -0.79
CA VAL A 4 -2.22 18.68 -2.17
C VAL A 4 -1.02 17.79 -2.39
N TYR A 5 -1.28 16.50 -2.66
CA TYR A 5 -0.25 15.55 -3.08
C TYR A 5 -0.26 15.46 -4.60
N GLY A 6 0.88 15.79 -5.21
CA GLY A 6 1.07 15.73 -6.65
C GLY A 6 1.84 14.47 -7.05
N ILE A 7 1.25 13.67 -7.92
CA ILE A 7 1.94 12.61 -8.64
C ILE A 7 2.09 13.07 -10.08
N GLN A 8 3.30 12.94 -10.64
CA GLN A 8 3.51 13.05 -12.08
C GLN A 8 3.81 11.66 -12.64
N LEU A 9 3.02 11.24 -13.63
CA LEU A 9 3.26 10.07 -14.47
C LEU A 9 3.70 10.59 -15.84
N THR A 10 4.85 10.15 -16.33
CA THR A 10 5.43 10.64 -17.60
C THR A 10 5.47 9.52 -18.62
N HIS A 11 4.88 9.77 -19.80
CA HIS A 11 5.08 8.98 -21.01
C HIS A 11 5.98 9.77 -21.99
N SER A 12 6.48 9.12 -23.04
CA SER A 12 7.37 9.72 -24.04
C SER A 12 6.85 11.00 -24.72
N SER A 13 5.53 11.27 -24.66
CA SER A 13 4.89 12.37 -25.39
C SER A 13 3.96 13.25 -24.55
N TYR A 14 3.71 12.88 -23.29
CA TYR A 14 2.78 13.61 -22.40
C TYR A 14 3.07 13.27 -20.94
N SER A 15 2.62 14.12 -20.02
CA SER A 15 2.61 13.82 -18.60
C SER A 15 1.22 13.98 -18.00
N ILE A 16 0.91 13.17 -17.01
CA ILE A 16 -0.33 13.24 -16.25
C ILE A 16 0.06 13.69 -14.85
N ARG A 17 -0.55 14.79 -14.38
CA ARG A 17 -0.47 15.19 -12.97
C ARG A 17 -1.76 14.85 -12.25
N ILE A 18 -1.64 14.05 -11.21
CA ILE A 18 -2.76 13.68 -10.34
C ILE A 18 -2.57 14.41 -9.03
N HIS A 19 -3.57 15.18 -8.66
CA HIS A 19 -3.64 15.91 -7.41
C HIS A 19 -4.65 15.19 -6.50
N CYS A 20 -4.21 14.55 -5.42
CA CYS A 20 -5.13 14.31 -4.29
C CYS A 20 -5.18 15.58 -3.46
N ILE A 21 -6.39 16.11 -3.31
CA ILE A 21 -6.69 17.25 -2.48
C ILE A 21 -7.37 16.71 -1.22
N ILE A 22 -6.66 16.75 -0.11
CA ILE A 22 -7.23 16.42 1.20
C ILE A 22 -8.02 17.63 1.68
N LEU A 23 -9.34 17.48 1.73
CA LEU A 23 -10.27 18.51 2.19
C LEU A 23 -10.39 18.50 3.72
N GLN A 24 -10.42 17.30 4.32
CA GLN A 24 -10.50 17.01 5.75
C GLN A 24 -9.80 15.66 6.05
N PRO A 25 -9.49 15.31 7.31
CA PRO A 25 -8.75 14.07 7.65
C PRO A 25 -9.30 12.80 6.97
N ASN A 26 -10.63 12.72 6.81
CA ASN A 26 -11.31 11.56 6.22
C ASN A 26 -11.96 11.85 4.85
N LYS A 27 -11.66 13.00 4.22
CA LYS A 27 -12.25 13.41 2.93
C LYS A 27 -11.16 13.88 1.97
N CYS A 28 -10.79 13.07 0.97
CA CYS A 28 -9.98 13.48 -0.19
C CYS A 28 -10.86 13.56 -1.44
N SER A 29 -10.56 14.51 -2.32
CA SER A 29 -10.99 14.52 -3.71
C SER A 29 -9.75 14.34 -4.60
N ILE A 30 -9.83 13.47 -5.61
CA ILE A 30 -8.76 13.30 -6.60
C ILE A 30 -9.12 14.08 -7.85
N THR A 31 -8.23 14.96 -8.29
CA THR A 31 -8.33 15.63 -9.57
C THR A 31 -7.14 15.26 -10.44
N MET A 32 -7.37 15.12 -11.74
CA MET A 32 -6.33 14.77 -12.69
C MET A 32 -6.24 15.85 -13.76
N LYS A 33 -5.01 16.22 -14.07
CA LYS A 33 -4.66 17.15 -15.13
C LYS A 33 -3.80 16.41 -16.14
N LEU A 34 -4.26 16.39 -17.39
CA LEU A 34 -3.44 15.93 -18.51
C LEU A 34 -2.59 17.12 -18.98
N ILE A 35 -1.28 16.92 -19.02
CA ILE A 35 -0.29 17.90 -19.45
C ILE A 35 0.33 17.39 -20.75
N VAL A 36 -0.11 17.96 -21.87
CA VAL A 36 0.37 17.58 -23.20
C VAL A 36 1.67 18.34 -23.53
N THR A 37 1.72 19.62 -23.18
CA THR A 37 2.90 20.49 -23.20
C THR A 37 2.90 21.35 -21.94
N ASP A 38 4.01 22.01 -21.61
CA ASP A 38 4.13 22.82 -20.37
C ASP A 38 3.01 23.89 -20.24
N ASP A 39 2.44 24.33 -21.37
CA ASP A 39 1.40 25.36 -21.45
C ASP A 39 -0.03 24.81 -21.55
N VAL A 40 -0.22 23.52 -21.86
CA VAL A 40 -1.55 22.92 -22.06
C VAL A 40 -1.88 21.95 -20.93
N GLN A 41 -2.75 22.41 -20.02
CA GLN A 41 -3.29 21.61 -18.91
C GLN A 41 -4.81 21.46 -19.06
N LEU A 42 -5.29 20.23 -19.17
CA LEU A 42 -6.71 19.92 -19.27
C LEU A 42 -7.19 19.24 -17.99
N GLU A 43 -8.27 19.76 -17.40
CA GLU A 43 -8.94 19.08 -16.30
C GLU A 43 -9.71 17.87 -16.83
N VAL A 44 -9.50 16.73 -16.17
CA VAL A 44 -10.09 15.45 -16.55
C VAL A 44 -11.28 15.15 -15.64
N PRO A 45 -12.51 15.01 -16.17
CA PRO A 45 -13.68 14.56 -15.41
C PRO A 45 -13.46 13.16 -14.79
N GLU A 46 -14.14 12.85 -13.69
CA GLU A 46 -13.92 11.61 -12.93
C GLU A 46 -14.14 10.31 -13.75
N GLU A 47 -15.11 10.30 -14.65
CA GLU A 47 -15.33 9.14 -15.54
C GLU A 47 -14.19 8.94 -16.54
N MET A 48 -13.66 10.04 -17.08
CA MET A 48 -12.48 9.99 -17.94
C MET A 48 -11.22 9.63 -17.16
N LEU A 49 -11.12 10.01 -15.89
CA LEU A 49 -10.03 9.60 -15.00
C LEU A 49 -9.98 8.06 -14.91
N ARG A 50 -11.13 7.42 -14.64
CA ARG A 50 -11.20 5.94 -14.56
C ARG A 50 -10.77 5.28 -15.86
N LEU A 51 -11.21 5.84 -17.00
CA LEU A 51 -10.83 5.36 -18.33
C LEU A 51 -9.32 5.51 -18.58
N ILE A 52 -8.72 6.67 -18.28
CA ILE A 52 -7.28 6.87 -18.51
C ILE A 52 -6.46 5.96 -17.61
N LEU A 53 -6.84 5.83 -16.33
CA LEU A 53 -6.12 4.96 -15.39
C LEU A 53 -6.25 3.48 -15.75
N SER A 54 -7.35 3.04 -16.37
CA SER A 54 -7.49 1.65 -16.83
C SER A 54 -6.51 1.29 -17.94
N HIS A 55 -6.04 2.28 -18.71
CA HIS A 55 -5.01 2.10 -19.74
C HIS A 55 -3.57 2.16 -19.20
N LEU A 56 -3.34 2.57 -17.94
CA LEU A 56 -2.01 2.54 -17.33
C LEU A 56 -1.59 1.13 -16.94
N ASP A 57 -0.28 0.86 -16.99
CA ASP A 57 0.31 -0.39 -16.53
C ASP A 57 0.34 -0.47 -14.98
N VAL A 58 0.39 -1.69 -14.44
CA VAL A 58 0.44 -1.89 -12.98
C VAL A 58 1.66 -1.20 -12.34
N PRO A 59 2.88 -1.23 -12.91
CA PRO A 59 4.01 -0.47 -12.39
C PRO A 59 3.73 1.01 -12.15
N ALA A 60 3.10 1.73 -13.10
CA ALA A 60 2.77 3.14 -12.93
C ALA A 60 1.76 3.36 -11.79
N LEU A 61 0.81 2.45 -11.61
CA LEU A 61 -0.20 2.53 -10.54
C LEU A 61 0.41 2.28 -9.15
N VAL A 62 1.31 1.30 -9.02
CA VAL A 62 1.84 0.89 -7.71
C VAL A 62 3.02 1.72 -7.20
N GLN A 63 3.71 2.46 -8.07
CA GLN A 63 4.89 3.27 -7.71
C GLN A 63 4.58 4.43 -6.75
N LYS A 64 3.31 4.81 -6.60
CA LYS A 64 2.89 6.01 -5.88
C LYS A 64 1.96 5.63 -4.72
N LYS A 65 2.54 4.97 -3.72
CA LYS A 65 1.85 4.37 -2.56
C LYS A 65 1.27 5.39 -1.57
N ALA A 66 1.86 6.59 -1.48
CA ALA A 66 1.64 7.56 -0.40
C ALA A 66 0.60 8.66 -0.70
N VAL A 67 -0.39 8.42 -1.55
CA VAL A 67 -1.25 9.48 -2.11
C VAL A 67 -2.45 9.77 -1.22
N CYS A 68 -3.37 8.81 -1.11
CA CYS A 68 -4.50 8.79 -0.17
C CYS A 68 -5.24 7.44 -0.28
N HIS A 69 -6.13 7.16 0.68
CA HIS A 69 -6.98 5.97 0.65
C HIS A 69 -7.82 5.87 -0.62
N LEU A 70 -8.43 6.97 -1.10
CA LEU A 70 -9.23 6.96 -2.32
C LEU A 70 -8.40 6.54 -3.55
N TRP A 71 -7.14 6.97 -3.62
CA TRP A 71 -6.20 6.57 -4.68
C TRP A 71 -5.87 5.10 -4.57
N GLN A 72 -5.57 4.63 -3.35
CA GLN A 72 -5.31 3.22 -3.09
C GLN A 72 -6.50 2.35 -3.53
N THR A 73 -7.72 2.68 -3.13
CA THR A 73 -8.94 1.96 -3.54
C THR A 73 -9.12 1.94 -5.06
N LEU A 74 -8.93 3.08 -5.73
CA LEU A 74 -9.07 3.17 -7.18
C LEU A 74 -8.02 2.30 -7.90
N CYS A 75 -6.76 2.41 -7.51
CA CYS A 75 -5.69 1.59 -8.07
C CYS A 75 -5.88 0.10 -7.76
N THR A 76 -6.32 -0.26 -6.55
CA THR A 76 -6.67 -1.65 -6.19
C THR A 76 -7.75 -2.19 -7.11
N SER A 77 -8.86 -1.46 -7.30
CA SER A 77 -9.96 -1.90 -8.17
C SER A 77 -9.51 -2.09 -9.63
N LEU A 78 -8.64 -1.21 -10.14
CA LEU A 78 -8.10 -1.32 -11.49
C LEU A 78 -7.14 -2.50 -11.63
N ILE A 79 -6.33 -2.78 -10.60
CA ILE A 79 -5.44 -3.95 -10.55
C ILE A 79 -6.27 -5.24 -10.45
N ASP A 80 -7.30 -5.27 -9.61
CA ASP A 80 -8.19 -6.44 -9.45
C ASP A 80 -8.95 -6.78 -10.72
N HIS A 81 -9.36 -5.79 -11.51
CA HIS A 81 -9.96 -6.06 -12.81
C HIS A 81 -8.98 -6.71 -13.80
N LYS A 82 -7.66 -6.49 -13.62
CA LYS A 82 -6.61 -7.03 -14.50
C LYS A 82 -6.04 -8.37 -14.02
N ALA A 83 -6.30 -8.76 -12.78
CA ALA A 83 -5.65 -9.89 -12.12
C ALA A 83 -6.67 -10.94 -11.62
N PRO A 84 -6.26 -12.22 -11.51
CA PRO A 84 -7.14 -13.27 -11.02
C PRO A 84 -7.43 -13.15 -9.51
N VAL A 85 -8.68 -13.42 -9.13
CA VAL A 85 -9.16 -13.56 -7.75
C VAL A 85 -9.64 -15.03 -7.59
N PRO A 86 -9.27 -15.75 -6.51
CA PRO A 86 -8.63 -15.29 -5.27
C PRO A 86 -7.10 -15.16 -5.36
N ARG A 87 -6.57 -14.19 -4.61
CA ARG A 87 -5.13 -13.95 -4.43
C ARG A 87 -4.52 -15.04 -3.53
N LYS A 88 -3.20 -15.18 -3.58
CA LYS A 88 -2.47 -16.15 -2.78
C LYS A 88 -2.49 -15.76 -1.30
N ALA A 89 -2.92 -16.69 -0.45
CA ALA A 89 -2.84 -16.57 1.00
C ALA A 89 -1.44 -16.93 1.50
N PHE A 90 -0.92 -16.16 2.45
CA PHE A 90 0.34 -16.47 3.12
C PHE A 90 0.14 -17.60 4.12
N GLU A 91 0.97 -18.64 4.04
CA GLU A 91 0.88 -19.80 4.95
C GLU A 91 1.97 -19.78 6.03
N THR A 92 3.08 -19.09 5.78
CA THR A 92 4.25 -19.10 6.68
C THR A 92 4.82 -17.70 6.90
N ARG A 93 5.52 -17.54 8.04
CA ARG A 93 6.29 -16.32 8.36
C ARG A 93 7.30 -15.98 7.26
N ASP A 94 8.01 -16.98 6.76
CA ASP A 94 9.09 -16.79 5.78
C ASP A 94 8.55 -16.24 4.46
N GLU A 95 7.44 -16.81 3.98
CA GLU A 95 6.77 -16.32 2.78
C GLU A 95 6.32 -14.86 2.93
N LEU A 96 5.69 -14.53 4.07
CA LEU A 96 5.26 -13.16 4.36
C LEU A 96 6.44 -12.20 4.46
N GLN A 97 7.51 -12.60 5.17
CA GLN A 97 8.70 -11.78 5.35
C GLN A 97 9.42 -11.52 4.01
N ASP A 98 9.51 -12.52 3.14
CA ASP A 98 10.07 -12.38 1.80
C ASP A 98 9.24 -11.44 0.93
N ALA A 99 7.92 -11.57 0.97
CA ALA A 99 7.02 -10.66 0.27
C ALA A 99 7.16 -9.22 0.78
N VAL A 100 7.22 -9.00 2.10
CA VAL A 100 7.49 -7.68 2.69
C VAL A 100 8.86 -7.14 2.25
N ALA A 101 9.89 -7.99 2.20
CA ALA A 101 11.22 -7.58 1.76
C ALA A 101 11.23 -7.13 0.29
N LYS A 102 10.49 -7.82 -0.58
CA LYS A 102 10.27 -7.43 -1.98
C LYS A 102 9.46 -6.14 -2.07
N TYR A 103 8.36 -6.06 -1.32
CA TYR A 103 7.50 -4.88 -1.27
C TYR A 103 8.22 -3.61 -0.80
N ALA A 104 9.26 -3.73 0.02
CA ALA A 104 10.09 -2.62 0.49
C ALA A 104 11.18 -2.19 -0.51
N ARG A 105 11.53 -3.03 -1.50
CA ARG A 105 12.68 -2.81 -2.40
C ARG A 105 12.32 -2.24 -3.78
N TYR A 106 11.04 -2.16 -4.14
CA TYR A 106 10.53 -1.95 -5.51
C TYR A 106 11.54 -1.35 -6.52
N ALA A 107 12.08 -2.24 -7.34
CA ALA A 107 12.51 -1.96 -8.69
C ALA A 107 11.42 -2.52 -9.62
N ALA A 108 11.05 -1.78 -10.66
CA ALA A 108 9.83 -1.92 -11.46
C ALA A 108 9.65 -3.22 -12.28
N ILE A 109 10.43 -4.28 -12.06
CA ILE A 109 10.59 -5.38 -13.02
C ILE A 109 9.52 -6.49 -12.90
N ASP A 110 8.85 -6.64 -11.75
CA ASP A 110 7.82 -7.68 -11.52
C ASP A 110 6.57 -7.18 -10.77
N ALA A 111 6.34 -5.87 -10.77
CA ALA A 111 5.27 -5.25 -9.99
C ALA A 111 3.87 -5.78 -10.31
N GLU A 112 3.64 -6.13 -11.58
CA GLU A 112 2.38 -6.69 -12.08
C GLU A 112 2.12 -8.09 -11.52
N GLU A 113 3.07 -9.01 -11.69
CA GLU A 113 2.97 -10.38 -11.18
C GLU A 113 2.87 -10.39 -9.64
N PHE A 114 3.65 -9.54 -8.97
CA PHE A 114 3.62 -9.41 -7.52
C PHE A 114 2.25 -8.92 -7.02
N ALA A 115 1.70 -7.86 -7.64
CA ALA A 115 0.39 -7.34 -7.27
C ALA A 115 -0.74 -8.32 -7.64
N ALA A 116 -0.61 -9.07 -8.72
CA ALA A 116 -1.56 -10.13 -9.10
C ALA A 116 -1.52 -11.31 -8.13
N THR A 117 -0.34 -11.65 -7.61
CA THR A 117 -0.16 -12.80 -6.70
C THR A 117 -0.64 -12.49 -5.29
N TYR A 118 -0.15 -11.40 -4.68
CA TYR A 118 -0.38 -11.10 -3.26
C TYR A 118 -1.33 -9.93 -3.05
N GLY A 119 -1.39 -9.00 -4.00
CA GLY A 119 -2.21 -7.82 -3.91
C GLY A 119 -1.49 -6.51 -3.72
N TRP A 120 -2.23 -5.42 -3.92
CA TRP A 120 -1.80 -4.07 -3.64
C TRP A 120 -2.98 -3.19 -3.14
N PRO A 121 -2.77 -2.32 -2.13
CA PRO A 121 -1.56 -2.20 -1.30
C PRO A 121 -1.39 -3.39 -0.33
N ILE A 122 -0.34 -3.33 0.51
CA ILE A 122 0.00 -4.40 1.47
C ILE A 122 -1.15 -4.76 2.43
N ASN A 123 -2.04 -3.81 2.73
CA ASN A 123 -3.24 -4.05 3.55
C ASN A 123 -4.22 -5.07 2.94
N THR A 124 -4.14 -5.32 1.63
CA THR A 124 -5.02 -6.29 0.92
C THR A 124 -4.52 -7.73 0.98
N TRP A 125 -3.37 -7.99 1.61
CA TRP A 125 -2.77 -9.32 1.66
C TRP A 125 -3.55 -10.24 2.60
N ASP A 126 -3.80 -11.47 2.15
CA ASP A 126 -4.41 -12.50 2.99
C ASP A 126 -3.35 -13.15 3.89
N VAL A 127 -3.28 -12.68 5.14
CA VAL A 127 -2.40 -13.22 6.20
C VAL A 127 -3.16 -14.11 7.19
N SER A 128 -4.42 -14.45 6.90
CA SER A 128 -5.32 -15.12 7.85
C SER A 128 -4.83 -16.49 8.31
N ARG A 129 -3.94 -17.15 7.55
CA ARG A 129 -3.38 -18.46 7.88
C ARG A 129 -2.03 -18.40 8.60
N VAL A 130 -1.41 -17.22 8.68
CA VAL A 130 -0.09 -17.06 9.30
C VAL A 130 -0.22 -17.11 10.81
N GLN A 131 0.60 -17.96 11.46
CA GLN A 131 0.63 -18.08 12.92
C GLN A 131 1.85 -17.37 13.54
N ASP A 132 2.91 -17.16 12.77
CA ASP A 132 4.14 -16.52 13.22
C ASP A 132 4.39 -15.23 12.41
N PHE A 133 4.30 -14.09 13.07
CA PHE A 133 4.57 -12.77 12.51
C PHE A 133 5.92 -12.21 13.01
N SER A 134 6.73 -13.03 13.65
CA SER A 134 7.98 -12.59 14.24
C SER A 134 8.89 -12.01 13.16
N TYR A 135 9.53 -10.88 13.46
CA TYR A 135 10.47 -10.19 12.57
C TYR A 135 9.95 -9.74 11.18
N VAL A 136 8.65 -9.83 10.85
CA VAL A 136 8.13 -9.48 9.50
C VAL A 136 8.53 -8.07 9.06
N PHE A 137 8.46 -7.09 9.97
CA PHE A 137 8.88 -5.70 9.72
C PHE A 137 10.13 -5.28 10.51
N HIS A 138 10.92 -6.24 11.00
CA HIS A 138 12.12 -5.96 11.79
C HIS A 138 13.10 -5.07 11.01
N ARG A 139 13.48 -3.95 11.62
CA ARG A 139 14.37 -2.91 11.09
C ARG A 139 13.92 -2.29 9.77
N LYS A 140 12.62 -2.36 9.43
CA LYS A 140 12.05 -1.60 8.30
C LYS A 140 11.83 -0.14 8.72
N VAL A 141 12.92 0.61 8.81
CA VAL A 141 12.96 1.97 9.36
C VAL A 141 11.88 2.89 8.80
N MET A 142 11.64 2.83 7.49
CA MET A 142 10.71 3.71 6.76
C MET A 142 9.31 3.11 6.56
N PHE A 143 9.02 1.93 7.11
CA PHE A 143 7.72 1.30 6.94
C PHE A 143 6.65 2.02 7.77
N ASN A 144 5.58 2.45 7.11
CA ASN A 144 4.43 3.10 7.73
C ASN A 144 3.15 2.91 6.88
N GLU A 145 3.07 1.80 6.15
CA GLU A 145 1.90 1.50 5.31
C GLU A 145 0.80 0.89 6.17
N ALA A 146 -0.45 1.23 5.85
CA ALA A 146 -1.63 0.69 6.53
C ALA A 146 -1.64 -0.85 6.46
N ILE A 147 -2.02 -1.48 7.57
CA ILE A 147 -2.14 -2.94 7.76
C ILE A 147 -3.28 -3.26 8.74
N ASP A 148 -4.17 -2.30 8.97
CA ASP A 148 -5.32 -2.36 9.89
C ASP A 148 -6.34 -3.42 9.49
N SER A 149 -6.39 -3.77 8.19
CA SER A 149 -7.29 -4.78 7.62
C SER A 149 -6.74 -6.22 7.65
N TRP A 150 -5.53 -6.44 8.16
CA TRP A 150 -4.97 -7.79 8.29
C TRP A 150 -5.75 -8.60 9.33
N ASP A 151 -6.25 -9.77 8.94
CA ASP A 151 -6.79 -10.75 9.87
C ASP A 151 -5.64 -11.51 10.56
N VAL A 152 -5.30 -11.08 11.77
CA VAL A 152 -4.25 -11.69 12.60
C VAL A 152 -4.82 -12.61 13.69
N SER A 153 -6.10 -12.97 13.61
CA SER A 153 -6.78 -13.78 14.64
C SER A 153 -6.15 -15.17 14.84
N ASN A 154 -5.41 -15.68 13.85
CA ASN A 154 -4.68 -16.95 13.94
C ASN A 154 -3.24 -16.80 14.49
N ALA A 155 -2.78 -15.58 14.78
CA ALA A 155 -1.43 -15.33 15.25
C ALA A 155 -1.16 -15.95 16.64
N LEU A 156 -0.01 -16.63 16.76
CA LEU A 156 0.50 -17.20 18.01
C LEU A 156 1.73 -16.44 18.52
N THR A 157 2.52 -15.84 17.62
CA THR A 157 3.70 -15.03 17.99
C THR A 157 3.86 -13.82 17.09
N MET A 158 4.21 -12.69 17.69
CA MET A 158 4.49 -11.40 17.04
C MET A 158 5.82 -10.80 17.54
N GLY A 159 6.73 -11.64 18.03
CA GLY A 159 8.00 -11.22 18.62
C GLY A 159 8.84 -10.38 17.65
N ARG A 160 9.28 -9.20 18.09
CA ARG A 160 10.13 -8.27 17.33
C ARG A 160 9.57 -7.88 15.96
N MET A 161 8.26 -8.05 15.71
CA MET A 161 7.63 -7.78 14.42
C MET A 161 7.95 -6.37 13.90
N PHE A 162 7.90 -5.35 14.76
CA PHE A 162 8.20 -3.95 14.44
C PHE A 162 9.47 -3.44 15.14
N GLU A 163 10.34 -4.31 15.64
CA GLU A 163 11.56 -3.84 16.32
C GLU A 163 12.44 -3.05 15.34
N GLY A 164 12.69 -1.78 15.65
CA GLY A 164 13.42 -0.84 14.81
C GLY A 164 12.66 -0.25 13.62
N ALA A 165 11.34 -0.46 13.50
CA ALA A 165 10.48 0.20 12.49
C ALA A 165 10.16 1.64 12.91
N LYS A 166 11.15 2.53 12.82
CA LYS A 166 11.13 3.87 13.43
C LYS A 166 9.96 4.76 13.00
N CYS A 167 9.49 4.63 11.76
CA CYS A 167 8.41 5.44 11.19
C CYS A 167 7.01 4.84 11.34
N PHE A 168 6.89 3.60 11.82
CA PHE A 168 5.60 2.93 11.91
C PHE A 168 4.72 3.61 12.97
N ASN A 169 3.53 4.05 12.56
CA ASN A 169 2.52 4.70 13.41
C ASN A 169 1.11 4.52 12.82
N GLN A 170 0.81 3.32 12.32
CA GLN A 170 -0.52 2.99 11.81
C GLN A 170 -1.39 2.47 12.94
N ASP A 171 -2.69 2.76 12.87
CA ASP A 171 -3.67 2.21 13.78
C ASP A 171 -3.81 0.69 13.53
N ILE A 172 -3.61 -0.09 14.58
CA ILE A 172 -3.75 -1.55 14.59
C ILE A 172 -4.64 -1.99 15.76
N SER A 173 -5.47 -1.10 16.31
CA SER A 173 -6.35 -1.42 17.43
C SER A 173 -7.46 -2.40 17.06
N SER A 174 -7.71 -2.59 15.76
CA SER A 174 -8.65 -3.56 15.20
C SER A 174 -8.18 -5.01 15.28
N TRP A 175 -6.89 -5.26 15.51
CA TRP A 175 -6.33 -6.60 15.48
C TRP A 175 -6.80 -7.46 16.66
N ASP A 176 -7.42 -8.61 16.36
CA ASP A 176 -7.66 -9.64 17.36
C ASP A 176 -6.36 -10.37 17.70
N THR A 177 -5.79 -10.04 18.85
CA THR A 177 -4.54 -10.63 19.35
C THR A 177 -4.76 -11.62 20.49
N SER A 178 -6.00 -12.07 20.70
CA SER A 178 -6.40 -12.93 21.83
C SER A 178 -5.64 -14.28 21.90
N ARG A 179 -5.12 -14.75 20.76
CA ARG A 179 -4.36 -16.01 20.66
C ARG A 179 -2.84 -15.85 20.77
N VAL A 180 -2.33 -14.63 20.71
CA VAL A 180 -0.88 -14.36 20.71
C VAL A 180 -0.30 -14.67 22.08
N ARG A 181 0.77 -15.45 22.11
CA ARG A 181 1.49 -15.85 23.33
C ARG A 181 2.82 -15.15 23.51
N ASN A 182 3.32 -14.48 22.47
CA ASN A 182 4.63 -13.85 22.48
C ASN A 182 4.62 -12.49 21.74
N PHE A 183 4.86 -11.42 22.49
CA PHE A 183 5.05 -10.04 22.01
C PHE A 183 6.47 -9.51 22.25
N HIS A 184 7.43 -10.41 22.52
CA HIS A 184 8.78 -10.06 22.96
C HIS A 184 9.41 -9.00 22.05
N CYS A 185 9.75 -7.85 22.62
CA CYS A 185 10.34 -6.72 21.90
C CYS A 185 9.55 -6.24 20.65
N MET A 186 8.25 -6.49 20.52
CA MET A 186 7.46 -6.21 19.30
C MET A 186 7.69 -4.81 18.73
N PHE A 187 7.67 -3.77 19.58
CA PHE A 187 7.86 -2.36 19.19
C PHE A 187 9.18 -1.74 19.67
N ARG A 188 10.17 -2.56 20.06
CA ARG A 188 11.44 -2.04 20.58
C ARG A 188 12.11 -1.14 19.53
N GLY A 189 12.26 0.14 19.81
CA GLY A 189 12.85 1.10 18.88
C GLY A 189 11.95 1.55 17.70
N ALA A 190 10.64 1.24 17.73
CA ALA A 190 9.64 1.84 16.84
C ALA A 190 9.23 3.22 17.39
N SER A 191 10.07 4.23 17.17
CA SER A 191 9.98 5.53 17.84
C SER A 191 8.73 6.36 17.54
N ALA A 192 8.06 6.12 16.41
CA ALA A 192 6.86 6.88 16.02
C ALA A 192 5.55 6.26 16.55
N PHE A 193 5.56 5.01 16.99
CA PHE A 193 4.35 4.29 17.40
C PHE A 193 3.88 4.75 18.78
N ASN A 194 2.61 5.11 18.90
CA ASN A 194 1.98 5.57 20.15
C ASN A 194 0.55 5.03 20.29
#